data_AF-A0A377PV51-F1
#
_entry.id   AF-A0A377PV51-F1
#
_cell.length_a   1.000
_cell.length_b   1.000
_cell.length_c   1.000
_cell.angle_alpha   90.00
_cell.angle_beta   90.00
_cell.angle_gamma   90.00
#
_symmetry.space_group_name_H-M   'P 1'
#
loop_
_entity.id
_entity.type
_entity.pdbx_description
1 polymer ?
#
loop_
_entity_poly.entity_id
_entity_poly.type
_entity_poly.pdbx_seq_one_letter_code
_entity_poly.pdbx_strand_id
1 'polypeptide(L)'
;MNNSKTSSFGVGARIGHDSSKFYNSKLYENLQILKNPSNTRIIENQIPKEKLNKIFHHSSECMEELPNNSIHLMLSSPPYN
;
A
#
# COMPACT_ATOMS: atom_id res chain seq x y z
N MET A 1 40.85 -5.86 -12.90
CA MET A 1 39.97 -4.89 -13.59
C MET A 1 38.56 -5.46 -13.57
N ASN A 2 37.65 -4.89 -12.78
CA ASN A 2 36.29 -5.39 -12.64
C ASN A 2 35.40 -4.69 -13.67
N ASN A 3 35.05 -5.41 -14.74
CA ASN A 3 34.16 -4.92 -15.79
C ASN A 3 32.70 -4.97 -15.29
N SER A 4 32.01 -3.83 -15.24
CA SER A 4 30.56 -3.80 -15.05
C SER A 4 29.85 -4.11 -16.37
N LYS A 5 28.93 -5.07 -16.36
CA LYS A 5 28.11 -5.44 -17.52
C LYS A 5 26.79 -4.65 -17.49
N THR A 6 26.44 -3.99 -18.59
CA THR A 6 25.15 -3.31 -18.76
C THR A 6 24.00 -4.33 -18.78
N SER A 7 22.93 -4.04 -18.02
CA SER A 7 21.70 -4.84 -18.02
C SER A 7 20.91 -4.62 -19.31
N SER A 8 20.08 -5.59 -19.69
CA SER A 8 19.12 -5.44 -20.78
C SER A 8 18.14 -4.30 -20.49
N PHE A 9 17.70 -3.62 -21.55
CA PHE A 9 16.72 -2.53 -21.48
C PHE A 9 15.46 -3.01 -20.73
N GLY A 10 15.04 -2.25 -19.72
CA GLY A 10 13.89 -2.59 -18.86
C GLY A 10 14.18 -3.53 -17.69
N VAL A 11 15.40 -4.07 -17.56
CA VAL A 11 15.80 -4.95 -16.45
C VAL A 11 16.74 -4.19 -15.52
N GLY A 12 16.25 -3.09 -14.94
CA GLY A 12 16.94 -2.41 -13.85
C GLY A 12 16.89 -3.27 -12.60
N ALA A 13 18.01 -3.38 -11.88
CA ALA A 13 18.01 -4.00 -10.56
C ALA A 13 16.94 -3.33 -9.68
N ARG A 14 16.07 -4.12 -9.04
CA ARG A 14 15.13 -3.61 -8.04
C ARG A 14 15.93 -3.23 -6.79
N ILE A 15 16.37 -1.98 -6.75
CA ILE A 15 17.09 -1.42 -5.59
C ILE A 15 16.06 -0.71 -4.73
N GLY A 16 15.74 -1.31 -3.57
CA GLY A 16 15.03 -0.62 -2.52
C GLY A 16 15.98 0.37 -1.84
N HIS A 17 15.62 1.65 -1.83
CA HIS A 17 16.36 2.65 -1.07
C HIS A 17 15.70 2.85 0.30
N ASP A 18 16.52 2.87 1.36
CA ASP A 18 16.05 3.27 2.67
C ASP A 18 15.59 4.73 2.62
N SER A 19 14.27 4.92 2.67
CA SER A 19 13.63 6.22 2.59
C SER A 19 13.63 6.95 3.94
N SER A 20 14.15 6.34 5.01
CA SER A 20 14.20 6.93 6.35
C SER A 20 14.89 8.29 6.36
N LYS A 21 15.99 8.45 5.60
CA LYS A 21 16.71 9.73 5.52
C LYS A 21 15.85 10.86 4.92
N PHE A 22 14.99 10.54 3.95
CA PHE A 22 14.10 11.51 3.30
C PHE A 22 12.96 11.93 4.23
N TYR A 23 12.26 10.96 4.82
CA TYR A 23 11.14 11.21 5.73
C TYR A 23 11.57 11.75 7.11
N ASN A 24 12.84 11.60 7.49
CA ASN A 24 13.42 12.24 8.69
C ASN A 24 13.94 13.67 8.44
N SER A 25 13.76 14.24 7.24
CA SER A 25 14.19 15.61 6.95
C SER A 25 13.28 16.65 7.63
N LYS A 26 13.82 17.86 7.88
CA LYS A 26 13.10 18.97 8.53
C LYS A 26 11.77 19.33 7.85
N LEU A 27 11.66 19.08 6.55
CA LEU A 27 10.42 19.30 5.79
C LEU A 27 9.23 18.52 6.38
N TYR A 28 9.50 17.36 6.98
CA TYR A 28 8.50 16.46 7.54
C TYR A 28 8.45 16.49 9.08
N GLU A 29 9.14 17.43 9.74
CA GLU A 29 9.26 17.49 11.21
C GLU A 29 7.90 17.67 11.92
N ASN A 30 6.99 18.43 11.30
CA ASN A 30 5.64 18.67 11.82
C ASN A 30 4.62 17.62 11.37
N LEU A 31 5.00 16.73 10.46
CA LEU A 31 4.17 15.59 10.13
C LEU A 31 4.35 14.58 11.25
N GLN A 32 3.26 14.26 11.95
CA GLN A 32 3.22 13.20 12.95
C GLN A 32 3.31 11.83 12.25
N ILE A 33 4.42 11.60 11.56
CA ILE A 33 4.78 10.28 11.07
C ILE A 33 4.95 9.45 12.33
N LEU A 34 4.09 8.45 12.50
CA LEU A 34 4.16 7.51 13.61
C LEU A 34 5.54 6.83 13.57
N LYS A 35 6.52 7.40 14.27
CA LYS A 35 7.90 6.90 14.35
C LYS A 35 7.97 5.48 14.93
N ASN A 36 6.89 5.04 15.57
CA ASN A 36 6.66 3.68 16.02
C ASN A 36 5.25 3.24 15.55
N PRO A 37 5.11 2.47 14.46
CA PRO A 37 3.84 1.81 14.14
C PRO A 37 3.39 0.84 15.25
N SER A 38 4.30 0.46 16.16
CA SER A 38 4.06 -0.44 17.29
C SER A 38 3.15 0.12 18.40
N ASN A 39 2.98 1.45 18.52
CA ASN A 39 2.11 2.03 19.56
C ASN A 39 0.64 2.17 19.12
N THR A 40 0.36 1.97 17.84
CA THR A 40 -1.00 1.87 17.30
C THR A 40 -1.28 0.41 17.00
N ARG A 41 -2.29 -0.18 17.66
CA ARG A 41 -2.80 -1.50 17.29
C ARG A 41 -3.35 -1.41 15.86
N ILE A 42 -2.57 -1.86 14.89
CA ILE A 42 -3.05 -2.10 13.53
C ILE A 42 -3.98 -3.31 13.63
N ILE A 43 -5.29 -3.07 13.53
CA ILE A 43 -6.30 -4.13 13.52
C ILE A 43 -6.51 -4.49 12.05
N GLU A 44 -6.05 -5.65 11.64
CA GLU A 44 -6.30 -6.20 10.30
C GLU A 44 -7.31 -7.34 10.42
N ASN A 45 -8.46 -7.19 9.77
CA ASN A 45 -9.51 -8.21 9.78
C ASN A 45 -9.42 -9.06 8.51
N GLN A 46 -9.48 -10.38 8.67
CA GLN A 46 -9.50 -11.27 7.51
C GLN A 46 -10.84 -11.24 6.79
N ILE A 47 -10.80 -11.28 5.46
CA ILE A 47 -11.99 -11.48 4.64
C ILE A 47 -12.39 -12.96 4.70
N PRO A 48 -13.66 -13.29 4.96
CA PRO A 48 -14.15 -14.67 4.88
C PRO A 48 -13.82 -15.30 3.52
N LYS A 49 -13.31 -16.53 3.51
CA LYS A 49 -12.89 -17.23 2.28
C LYS A 49 -14.00 -17.30 1.23
N GLU A 50 -15.24 -17.43 1.68
CA GLU A 50 -16.43 -17.47 0.84
C GLU A 50 -16.70 -16.16 0.10
N LYS A 51 -16.09 -15.05 0.49
CA LYS A 51 -16.25 -13.73 -0.11
C LYS A 51 -15.08 -13.33 -1.02
N LEU A 52 -14.00 -14.11 -1.04
CA LEU A 52 -12.84 -13.88 -1.91
C LEU A 52 -13.15 -14.24 -3.36
N ASN A 53 -12.51 -13.53 -4.31
CA ASN A 53 -12.63 -13.77 -5.74
C ASN A 53 -14.08 -13.82 -6.25
N LYS A 54 -14.94 -12.94 -5.72
CA LYS A 54 -16.35 -12.83 -6.09
C LYS A 54 -16.67 -11.47 -6.69
N ILE A 55 -17.72 -11.46 -7.50
CA ILE A 55 -18.35 -10.25 -8.02
C ILE A 55 -19.61 -10.01 -7.17
N PHE A 56 -19.73 -8.81 -6.63
CA PHE A 56 -20.90 -8.35 -5.90
C PHE A 56 -21.61 -7.27 -6.72
N HIS A 57 -22.94 -7.35 -6.83
CA HIS A 57 -23.74 -6.44 -7.65
C HIS A 57 -24.61 -5.53 -6.76
N HIS A 58 -24.03 -4.43 -6.30
CA HIS A 58 -24.69 -3.39 -5.51
C HIS A 58 -23.93 -2.07 -5.62
N SER A 59 -24.42 -1.03 -4.92
CA SER A 59 -23.71 0.25 -4.82
C SER A 59 -22.38 0.08 -4.09
N SER A 60 -21.34 0.76 -4.58
CA SER A 60 -20.04 0.85 -3.89
C SER A 60 -20.11 1.62 -2.57
N GLU A 61 -21.20 2.32 -2.30
CA GLU A 61 -21.46 2.99 -1.02
C GLU A 61 -21.79 1.98 0.10
N CYS A 62 -22.24 0.77 -0.26
CA CYS A 62 -22.62 -0.27 0.69
C CYS A 62 -21.88 -1.58 0.38
N MET A 63 -20.74 -1.81 1.02
CA MET A 63 -19.92 -3.03 0.87
C MET A 63 -19.92 -3.89 2.14
N GLU A 64 -21.11 -4.34 2.58
CA GLU A 64 -21.32 -5.10 3.83
C GLU A 64 -20.58 -6.45 3.86
N GLU A 65 -20.21 -6.95 2.69
CA GLU A 65 -19.43 -8.15 2.54
C GLU A 65 -18.00 -7.98 3.09
N LEU A 66 -17.44 -6.77 3.04
CA LEU A 66 -16.08 -6.45 3.46
C LEU A 66 -16.04 -6.00 4.92
N PRO A 67 -15.34 -6.71 5.82
CA PRO A 67 -15.13 -6.24 7.19
C PRO A 67 -14.35 -4.93 7.25
N ASN A 68 -14.53 -4.16 8.32
CA ASN A 68 -13.68 -3.00 8.60
C ASN A 68 -12.20 -3.41 8.64
N ASN A 69 -11.31 -2.55 8.14
CA ASN A 69 -9.85 -2.78 8.16
C ASN A 69 -9.39 -4.11 7.50
N SER A 70 -10.00 -4.51 6.39
CA SER A 70 -9.65 -5.75 5.67
C SER A 70 -9.07 -5.53 4.27
N ILE A 71 -8.95 -4.28 3.80
CA ILE A 71 -8.55 -3.93 2.43
C ILE A 71 -7.21 -3.21 2.44
N HIS A 72 -6.27 -3.74 1.68
CA HIS A 72 -4.89 -3.21 1.59
C HIS A 72 -4.70 -2.32 0.36
N LEU A 73 -5.46 -2.58 -0.71
CA LEU A 73 -5.44 -1.83 -1.95
C LEU A 73 -6.84 -1.85 -2.57
N MET A 74 -7.31 -0.70 -2.99
CA MET A 74 -8.56 -0.54 -3.74
C MET A 74 -8.25 0.17 -5.06
N LEU A 75 -8.72 -0.39 -6.16
CA LEU A 75 -8.69 0.25 -7.47
C LEU A 75 -10.11 0.72 -7.77
N SER A 76 -10.28 2.01 -8.05
CA SER A 76 -11.58 2.59 -8.38
C SER A 76 -11.45 3.58 -9.53
N SER A 77 -12.53 3.71 -10.30
CA SER A 77 -12.69 4.71 -11.37
C SER A 77 -14.07 5.36 -11.21
N PRO A 78 -14.27 6.17 -10.16
CA PRO A 78 -15.56 6.84 -9.93
C PRO A 78 -15.90 7.79 -11.09
N PRO A 79 -17.18 8.15 -11.29
CA PRO A 79 -17.58 9.13 -12.30
C PRO A 79 -16.99 10.51 -12.00
N TYR A 80 -16.56 11.22 -13.04
CA TYR A 80 -15.92 12.54 -12.96
C TYR A 80 -16.88 13.72 -13.22
N ASN A 81 -18.19 13.51 -13.05
CA ASN A 81 -19.23 14.49 -13.37
C ASN A 81 -19.05 15.81 -12.62
#